data_AF-A0A162AL13-F1
#
_entry.id   AF-A0A162AL13-F1
#
_cell.length_a   1.000
_cell.length_b   1.000
_cell.length_c   1.000
_cell.angle_alpha   90.00
_cell.angle_beta   90.00
_cell.angle_gamma   90.00
#
_symmetry.space_group_name_H-M   'P 1'
#
loop_
_entity.id
_entity.type
_entity.pdbx_description
1 polymer ?
#
loop_
_entity_poly.entity_id
_entity_poly.type
_entity_poly.pdbx_seq_one_letter_code
_entity_poly.pdbx_strand_id
1 'polypeptide(L)'
;MAYTHLYRRKNGAYIPAKILFKGSPYYEPFSLTVHMNEQVFDPNSFPHEYIKTRSWPDFFEFQFFKLEVRLEKRKRVEEMKQRRIAAIVLRENIITLVGSMSKIYNRRKLMEKSLKGE
;
A
#
# COMPACT_ATOMS: atom_id res chain seq x y z
N MET A 1 1.37 -25.17 1.97
CA MET A 1 1.09 -26.61 2.25
C MET A 1 1.99 -26.99 3.41
N ALA A 2 1.58 -27.82 4.39
CA ALA A 2 2.54 -28.26 5.40
C ALA A 2 3.71 -28.94 4.68
N TYR A 3 4.95 -28.47 4.85
CA TYR A 3 6.09 -29.17 4.27
C TYR A 3 6.20 -30.52 4.97
N THR A 4 5.74 -31.56 4.29
CA THR A 4 5.98 -32.94 4.67
C THR A 4 7.41 -33.27 4.24
N HIS A 5 8.40 -32.83 5.03
CA HIS A 5 9.75 -33.34 4.81
C HIS A 5 9.78 -34.80 5.25
N LEU A 6 10.07 -35.66 4.28
CA LEU A 6 10.27 -37.08 4.49
C LEU A 6 11.61 -37.27 5.20
N TYR A 7 11.58 -37.53 6.50
CA TYR A 7 12.80 -37.78 7.26
C TYR A 7 13.23 -39.23 7.07
N ARG A 8 14.40 -39.48 6.46
CA ARG A 8 14.94 -40.83 6.24
C ARG A 8 15.54 -41.35 7.53
N ARG A 9 14.96 -42.40 8.13
CA ARG A 9 15.61 -43.14 9.22
C ARG A 9 16.81 -43.93 8.69
N LYS A 10 17.72 -44.32 9.60
CA LYS A 10 18.86 -45.22 9.30
C LYS A 10 18.46 -46.53 8.59
N ASN A 11 17.20 -46.95 8.74
CA ASN A 11 16.63 -48.16 8.13
C ASN A 11 15.89 -47.89 6.79
N GLY A 12 16.02 -46.70 6.20
CA GLY A 12 15.44 -46.38 4.89
C GLY A 12 13.95 -45.95 4.89
N ALA A 13 13.24 -46.08 6.01
CA ALA A 13 11.85 -45.62 6.12
C ALA A 13 11.77 -44.08 6.19
N TYR A 14 10.87 -43.49 5.40
CA TYR A 14 10.55 -42.07 5.42
C TYR A 14 9.31 -41.81 6.28
N ILE A 15 9.43 -40.97 7.30
CA ILE A 15 8.29 -40.56 8.14
C ILE A 15 7.92 -39.11 7.80
N PRO A 16 6.63 -38.79 7.58
CA PRO A 16 6.17 -37.42 7.46
C PRO A 16 6.33 -36.72 8.82
N ALA A 17 7.34 -35.87 8.96
CA ALA A 17 7.54 -35.07 10.17
C ALA A 17 6.89 -33.70 10.00
N LYS A 18 5.97 -33.32 10.90
CA LYS A 18 5.52 -31.93 11.03
C LYS A 18 6.59 -31.15 11.80
N ILE A 19 7.29 -30.25 11.13
CA ILE A 19 8.23 -29.35 11.79
C ILE A 19 7.41 -28.21 12.42
N LEU A 20 7.36 -28.17 13.76
CA LEU A 20 6.80 -27.05 14.50
C LEU A 20 7.80 -25.90 14.46
N PHE A 21 7.48 -24.84 13.73
CA PHE A 21 8.27 -23.62 13.76
C PHE A 21 8.09 -22.93 15.13
N LYS A 22 9.18 -22.76 15.86
CA LYS A 22 9.21 -21.98 17.11
C LYS A 22 9.27 -20.48 16.78
N GLY A 23 8.56 -19.67 17.55
CA GLY A 23 8.52 -18.20 17.44
C GLY A 23 7.09 -17.67 17.43
N SER A 24 6.84 -16.53 18.07
CA SER A 24 5.56 -15.82 18.01
C SER A 24 5.64 -14.67 16.99
N PRO A 25 4.61 -14.43 16.17
CA PRO A 25 4.63 -13.36 15.21
C PRO A 25 4.35 -12.05 15.95
N TYR A 26 5.08 -11.01 15.61
CA TYR A 26 4.76 -9.67 16.08
C TYR A 26 4.18 -8.88 14.91
N TYR A 27 2.98 -8.34 15.08
CA TYR A 27 2.31 -7.51 14.08
C TYR A 27 2.64 -6.06 14.35
N GLU A 28 3.34 -5.41 13.42
CA GLU A 28 3.71 -4.01 13.58
C GLU A 28 2.68 -3.12 12.87
N PRO A 29 1.85 -2.36 13.62
CA PRO A 29 0.70 -1.66 13.06
C PRO A 29 1.09 -0.45 12.20
N PHE A 30 2.23 0.18 12.48
CA PHE A 30 2.67 1.37 11.74
C PHE A 30 3.30 1.02 10.39
N SER A 31 4.17 0.03 10.38
CA SER A 31 4.84 -0.45 9.17
C SER A 31 3.96 -1.41 8.35
N LEU A 32 2.87 -1.92 8.94
CA LEU A 32 1.98 -2.91 8.35
C LEU A 32 2.73 -4.20 7.96
N THR A 33 3.68 -4.61 8.81
CA THR A 33 4.53 -5.79 8.60
C THR A 33 4.36 -6.83 9.70
N VAL A 34 4.77 -8.06 9.38
CA VAL A 34 4.82 -9.17 10.34
C VAL A 34 6.28 -9.49 10.60
N HIS A 35 6.66 -9.55 11.87
CA HIS A 35 7.98 -9.94 12.31
C HIS A 35 7.93 -11.36 12.88
N MET A 36 8.82 -12.23 12.45
CA MET A 36 8.97 -13.56 13.03
C MET A 36 10.40 -14.05 12.85
N ASN A 37 11.03 -14.52 13.94
CA ASN A 37 12.38 -15.10 13.92
C ASN A 37 13.41 -14.19 13.19
N GLU A 38 13.45 -12.91 13.56
CA GLU A 38 14.35 -11.88 12.97
C GLU A 38 14.09 -11.57 11.49
N GLN A 39 13.01 -12.11 10.92
CA GLN A 39 12.59 -11.84 9.55
C GLN A 39 11.35 -10.96 9.52
N VAL A 40 11.30 -10.08 8.52
CA VAL A 40 10.18 -9.17 8.25
C VAL A 40 9.44 -9.64 7.00
N PHE A 41 8.12 -9.72 7.07
CA PHE A 41 7.27 -10.19 5.99
C PHE A 41 6.18 -9.16 5.68
N ASP A 42 5.81 -9.05 4.39
CA ASP A 42 4.49 -8.50 4.04
C ASP A 42 3.44 -9.49 4.57
N PRO A 43 2.41 -9.01 5.29
CA PRO A 43 1.33 -9.86 5.76
C PRO A 43 0.76 -10.75 4.65
N ASN A 44 0.64 -10.24 3.41
CA ASN A 44 0.09 -11.00 2.27
C ASN A 44 1.03 -12.09 1.75
N SER A 45 2.35 -11.93 1.92
CA SER A 45 3.35 -12.92 1.53
C SER A 45 3.82 -13.79 2.70
N PHE A 46 3.24 -13.61 3.89
CA PHE A 46 3.63 -14.37 5.07
C PHE A 46 3.44 -15.89 4.80
N PRO A 47 4.45 -16.73 5.08
CA PRO A 47 4.42 -18.11 4.64
C PRO A 47 3.28 -18.88 5.33
N HIS A 48 2.48 -19.58 4.53
CA HIS A 48 1.25 -20.22 4.99
C HIS A 48 1.52 -21.35 5.97
N GLU A 49 2.74 -21.86 5.97
CA GLU A 49 3.21 -22.93 6.83
C GLU A 49 3.24 -22.50 8.29
N TYR A 50 3.70 -21.28 8.57
CA TYR A 50 3.72 -20.71 9.92
C TYR A 50 2.31 -20.47 10.46
N ILE A 51 1.37 -20.16 9.57
CA ILE A 51 -0.04 -19.93 9.92
C ILE A 51 -0.72 -21.25 10.30
N LYS A 52 -0.40 -22.35 9.61
CA LYS A 52 -1.04 -23.66 9.84
C LYS A 52 -0.63 -24.34 11.14
N THR A 53 0.49 -23.93 11.73
CA THR A 53 0.97 -24.44 13.02
C THR A 53 0.43 -23.64 14.21
N ARG A 54 -0.38 -22.61 13.96
CA ARG A 54 -0.92 -21.70 14.99
C ARG A 54 -2.19 -22.23 15.63
N SER A 55 -2.48 -21.69 16.82
CA SER A 55 -3.80 -21.81 17.44
C SER A 55 -4.86 -21.09 16.59
N TRP A 56 -6.13 -21.45 16.77
CA TRP A 56 -7.25 -20.74 16.11
C TRP A 56 -7.29 -19.24 16.45
N PRO A 57 -7.11 -18.80 17.71
CA PRO A 57 -7.03 -17.38 18.03
C PRO A 57 -5.95 -16.62 17.25
N ASP A 58 -4.70 -17.11 17.26
CA ASP A 58 -3.61 -16.44 16.54
C ASP A 58 -3.85 -16.43 15.02
N PHE A 59 -4.49 -17.48 14.50
CA PHE A 59 -4.89 -17.55 13.10
C PHE A 59 -5.87 -16.41 12.75
N PHE A 60 -6.92 -16.24 13.55
CA PHE A 60 -7.91 -15.18 13.31
C PHE A 60 -7.29 -13.80 13.44
N GLU A 61 -6.49 -13.55 14.48
CA GLU A 61 -5.76 -12.31 14.67
C GLU A 61 -4.92 -11.97 13.43
N PHE A 62 -4.21 -12.97 12.88
CA PHE A 62 -3.44 -12.78 11.66
C PHE A 62 -4.29 -12.44 10.43
N GLN A 63 -5.47 -13.06 10.29
CA GLN A 63 -6.38 -12.74 9.18
C GLN A 63 -6.97 -11.33 9.32
N PHE A 64 -7.29 -10.89 10.53
CA PHE A 64 -7.75 -9.52 10.78
C PHE A 64 -6.66 -8.51 10.44
N PHE A 65 -5.43 -8.74 10.89
CA PHE A 65 -4.31 -7.87 10.55
C PHE A 65 -4.08 -7.81 9.03
N LYS A 66 -4.13 -8.95 8.33
CA LYS A 66 -4.09 -8.99 6.84
C LYS A 66 -5.17 -8.11 6.21
N LEU A 67 -6.38 -8.13 6.76
CA LEU A 67 -7.49 -7.34 6.25
C LEU A 67 -7.25 -5.84 6.47
N GLU A 68 -6.82 -5.44 7.65
CA GLU A 68 -6.48 -4.04 7.98
C GLU A 68 -5.42 -3.50 7.02
N VAL A 69 -4.34 -4.26 6.81
CA VAL A 69 -3.26 -3.89 5.90
C VAL A 69 -3.78 -3.68 4.47
N ARG A 70 -4.70 -4.53 4.00
CA ARG A 70 -5.30 -4.39 2.66
C ARG A 70 -6.18 -3.15 2.55
N LEU A 71 -6.98 -2.86 3.57
CA LEU A 71 -7.84 -1.67 3.62
C LEU A 71 -7.01 -0.40 3.64
N GLU A 72 -5.97 -0.36 4.46
CA GLU A 72 -5.06 0.79 4.57
C GLU A 72 -4.29 1.02 3.26
N LYS A 73 -3.76 -0.05 2.62
CA LYS A 73 -3.14 0.05 1.28
C LYS A 73 -4.11 0.60 0.24
N ARG A 74 -5.38 0.15 0.23
CA ARG A 74 -6.42 0.68 -0.69
C ARG A 74 -6.69 2.16 -0.45
N LYS A 75 -6.86 2.55 0.82
CA LYS A 75 -7.10 3.94 1.20
C LYS A 75 -5.98 4.85 0.71
N ARG A 76 -4.71 4.48 0.91
CA ARG A 76 -3.56 5.25 0.41
C ARG A 76 -3.54 5.40 -1.10
N VAL A 77 -3.90 4.34 -1.84
CA VAL A 77 -4.00 4.41 -3.32
C VAL A 77 -5.11 5.37 -3.75
N GLU A 78 -6.25 5.34 -3.07
CA GLU A 78 -7.37 6.23 -3.35
C GLU A 78 -7.04 7.69 -3.03
N GLU A 79 -6.42 7.96 -1.88
CA GLU A 79 -5.91 9.29 -1.51
C GLU A 79 -4.91 9.83 -2.53
N MET A 80 -3.97 9.00 -3.02
CA MET A 80 -3.04 9.41 -4.06
C MET A 80 -3.75 9.74 -5.38
N LYS A 81 -4.77 8.97 -5.77
CA LYS A 81 -5.59 9.27 -6.95
C LYS A 81 -6.31 10.61 -6.79
N GLN A 82 -6.94 10.85 -5.64
CA GLN A 82 -7.63 12.11 -5.35
C GLN A 82 -6.67 13.31 -5.38
N ARG A 83 -5.49 13.19 -4.76
CA ARG A 83 -4.44 14.23 -4.80
C ARG A 83 -4.00 14.52 -6.24
N ARG A 84 -3.83 13.49 -7.07
CA ARG A 84 -3.46 13.65 -8.48
C ARG A 84 -4.54 14.38 -9.27
N ILE A 85 -5.81 14.03 -9.07
CA ILE A 85 -6.95 14.71 -9.71
C ILE A 85 -7.00 16.19 -9.26
N ALA A 86 -6.90 16.44 -7.96
CA ALA A 86 -6.90 17.80 -7.42
C ALA A 86 -5.76 18.66 -8.00
N ALA A 87 -4.56 18.09 -8.15
CA ALA A 87 -3.43 18.78 -8.76
C ALA A 87 -3.66 19.12 -10.24
N ILE A 88 -4.29 18.22 -11.01
CA ILE A 88 -4.64 18.47 -12.43
C ILE A 88 -5.67 19.59 -12.52
N VAL A 89 -6.74 19.52 -11.73
CA VAL A 89 -7.79 20.55 -11.69
C VAL A 89 -7.22 21.92 -11.30
N LEU A 90 -6.33 21.96 -10.29
CA LEU A 90 -5.66 23.19 -9.89
C LEU A 90 -4.83 23.79 -11.03
N ARG A 91 -4.09 22.96 -11.77
CA ARG A 91 -3.30 23.39 -12.93
C ARG A 91 -4.18 23.99 -14.02
N GLU A 92 -5.29 23.35 -14.36
CA GLU A 92 -6.25 23.83 -15.37
C GLU A 92 -6.89 25.17 -14.94
N ASN A 93 -7.23 25.31 -13.66
CA ASN A 93 -7.76 26.55 -13.11
C ASN A 93 -6.74 27.69 -13.22
N ILE A 94 -5.46 27.43 -12.90
CA ILE A 94 -4.38 28.42 -13.04
C ILE A 94 -4.22 28.85 -14.49
N ILE A 95 -4.19 27.90 -15.45
CA ILE A 95 -4.07 28.21 -16.88
C ILE A 95 -5.25 29.08 -17.35
N THR A 96 -6.47 28.72 -16.96
CA THR A 96 -7.68 29.45 -17.32
C THR A 96 -7.69 30.86 -16.74
N LEU A 97 -7.26 31.01 -15.48
CA LEU A 97 -7.14 32.31 -14.82
C LEU A 97 -6.10 33.19 -15.52
N VAL A 98 -4.91 32.67 -15.81
CA VAL A 98 -3.85 33.40 -16.53
C VAL A 98 -4.32 33.83 -17.92
N GLY A 99 -5.00 32.95 -18.66
CA GLY A 99 -5.59 33.29 -19.95
C GLY A 99 -6.62 34.42 -19.86
N SER A 100 -7.45 34.40 -18.81
CA SER A 100 -8.46 35.44 -18.55
C SER A 100 -7.82 36.77 -18.20
N MET A 101 -6.80 36.76 -17.32
CA MET A 101 -6.03 37.94 -16.94
C MET A 101 -5.28 38.55 -18.13
N SER A 102 -4.68 37.73 -18.99
CA SER A 102 -4.01 38.18 -20.21
C SER A 102 -4.99 38.89 -21.16
N LYS A 103 -6.21 38.34 -21.35
CA LYS A 103 -7.27 38.97 -22.15
C LYS A 103 -7.69 40.32 -21.58
N ILE A 104 -7.86 40.42 -20.25
CA ILE A 104 -8.21 41.68 -19.57
C ILE A 104 -7.10 42.72 -19.76
N TYR A 105 -5.85 42.32 -19.54
CA TYR A 105 -4.68 43.19 -19.72
C TYR A 105 -4.59 43.73 -21.15
N ASN A 106 -4.72 42.86 -22.15
CA ASN A 106 -4.66 43.26 -23.56
C ASN A 106 -5.80 44.22 -23.94
N ARG A 107 -7.03 44.00 -23.44
CA ARG A 107 -8.14 44.93 -23.64
C ARG A 107 -7.85 46.31 -23.04
N ARG A 108 -7.33 46.38 -21.81
CA ARG A 108 -6.98 47.66 -21.16
C ARG A 108 -5.90 48.40 -21.96
N LYS A 109 -4.85 47.69 -22.39
CA LYS A 109 -3.76 48.26 -23.20
C LYS A 109 -4.25 48.81 -24.54
N LEU A 110 -5.22 48.16 -25.19
CA LEU A 110 -5.82 48.65 -26.43
C LEU A 110 -6.65 49.92 -26.21
N MET A 111 -7.42 50.00 -25.12
CA MET A 111 -8.19 51.20 -24.77
C MET A 111 -7.27 52.39 -24.43
N GLU A 112 -6.17 52.16 -23.72
CA GLU A 112 -5.17 53.21 -23.44
C GLU A 112 -4.50 53.74 -24.71
N LYS A 113 -4.26 52.87 -25.71
CA LYS A 113 -3.76 53.30 -27.02
C LYS A 113 -4.80 54.11 -27.80
N SER A 114 -6.06 53.71 -27.79
CA SER A 114 -7.11 54.46 -28.51
C SER A 114 -7.42 55.82 -27.87
N LEU A 115 -7.26 55.95 -26.55
CA LEU A 115 -7.43 57.21 -25.82
C LEU A 115 -6.29 58.21 -26.06
N LYS A 116 -5.12 57.75 -26.50
CA LYS A 116 -3.95 58.60 -26.74
C LYS A 116 -3.86 59.17 -28.16
N GLY A 117 -4.79 58.83 -29.05
CA GLY A 117 -4.92 59.46 -30.37
C GLY A 117 -3.63 59.49 -31.18
N GLU A 118 -3.18 58.31 -31.62
CA GLU A 118 -2.37 58.18 -32.85
C GLU A 118 -3.27 57.65 -33.97
#